data_AF-A0A2A9EPU5-F1
#
_entry.id   AF-A0A2A9EPU5-F1
#
_cell.length_a   1.000
_cell.length_b   1.000
_cell.length_c   1.000
_cell.angle_alpha   90.00
_cell.angle_beta   90.00
_cell.angle_gamma   90.00
#
_symmetry.space_group_name_H-M   'P 1'
#
loop_
_entity.id
_entity.type
_entity.pdbx_description
1 polymer ?
#
loop_
_entity_poly.entity_id
_entity_poly.type
_entity_poly.pdbx_seq_one_letter_code
_entity_poly.pdbx_strand_id
1 'polypeptide(L)'
;MTVPDWRRLHLAALLAALVRPARPPRGSGADAPAALGPRDGGAADDGATNPHERTAGRARPVPPQLVTLGWAPARQSDQTTCGSTVLLMLAATGDPALATWLETGELPPGLPPHRVPPEITRRVAAADAAGRMAAAQRHVKWRTGARGLGRLRWPAALGTPPWTAAREARFPGVRYRGVPVDDASPSAAVLLGRAREATLAGVPVPLYTGGDLGRGLATAVPRHVVLAVPPPADAPHRGHDRAGRPVLHLYDPSDGRVHQVRLADLLARTGPHPALGGWTHVVWILLPEPLGRVRSLAPTGPAGQSGHPIP
;
A
#
# COMPACT_ATOMS: atom_id res chain seq x y z
N MET A 1 -20.86 -27.88 10.46
CA MET A 1 -20.74 -27.02 9.27
C MET A 1 -20.82 -25.57 9.71
N THR A 2 -19.68 -24.91 9.88
CA THR A 2 -19.59 -23.50 10.27
C THR A 2 -19.75 -22.62 9.03
N VAL A 3 -20.74 -21.72 9.08
CA VAL A 3 -20.94 -20.69 8.06
C VAL A 3 -19.76 -19.72 8.14
N PRO A 4 -19.05 -19.39 7.03
CA PRO A 4 -17.93 -18.46 7.08
C PRO A 4 -18.43 -17.05 7.44
N ASP A 5 -17.94 -16.49 8.55
CA ASP A 5 -18.19 -15.11 8.97
C ASP A 5 -17.39 -14.15 8.09
N TRP A 6 -18.01 -13.69 7.02
CA TRP A 6 -17.50 -12.75 6.01
C TRP A 6 -17.22 -11.33 6.56
N ARG A 7 -17.43 -11.08 7.85
CA ARG A 7 -17.21 -9.77 8.50
C ARG A 7 -15.81 -9.58 9.07
N ARG A 8 -14.93 -10.59 8.99
CA ARG A 8 -13.56 -10.54 9.52
C ARG A 8 -12.54 -10.93 8.45
N LEU A 9 -11.52 -10.12 8.27
CA LEU A 9 -10.37 -10.45 7.45
C LEU A 9 -9.23 -10.91 8.35
N HIS A 10 -8.80 -12.15 8.17
CA HIS A 10 -7.53 -12.64 8.71
C HIS A 10 -6.39 -12.20 7.79
N LEU A 11 -5.23 -11.82 8.34
CA LEU A 11 -4.07 -11.48 7.51
C LEU A 11 -3.70 -12.63 6.57
N ALA A 12 -3.85 -13.89 7.02
CA ALA A 12 -3.74 -15.08 6.17
C ALA A 12 -4.64 -15.04 4.89
N ALA A 13 -5.85 -14.46 4.96
CA ALA A 13 -6.73 -14.32 3.80
C ALA A 13 -6.26 -13.19 2.85
N LEU A 14 -5.73 -12.10 3.40
CA LEU A 14 -5.07 -11.04 2.62
C LEU A 14 -3.78 -11.55 1.97
N LEU A 15 -3.06 -12.45 2.64
CA LEU A 15 -1.86 -13.11 2.12
C LEU A 15 -2.16 -14.13 1.03
N ALA A 16 -3.24 -14.91 1.16
CA ALA A 16 -3.69 -15.83 0.11
C ALA A 16 -3.98 -15.08 -1.22
N ALA A 17 -4.40 -13.81 -1.15
CA ALA A 17 -4.56 -12.95 -2.31
C ALA A 17 -3.24 -12.48 -2.94
N LEU A 18 -2.15 -12.48 -2.17
CA LEU A 18 -0.82 -11.97 -2.53
C LEU A 18 0.16 -13.04 -3.01
N VAL A 19 -0.05 -14.31 -2.64
CA VAL A 19 0.84 -15.43 -2.97
C VAL A 19 0.70 -15.90 -4.43
N ARG A 20 -0.23 -15.35 -5.23
CA ARG A 20 -0.29 -15.65 -6.66
C ARG A 20 0.84 -14.92 -7.41
N PRO A 21 1.77 -15.63 -8.07
CA PRO A 21 2.88 -15.00 -8.76
C PRO A 21 2.37 -14.03 -9.83
N ALA A 22 2.99 -12.85 -9.90
CA ALA A 22 2.77 -11.89 -10.97
C ALA A 22 3.06 -12.59 -12.32
N ARG A 23 2.04 -12.67 -13.20
CA ARG A 23 2.26 -13.10 -14.58
C ARG A 23 3.16 -12.06 -15.26
N PRO A 24 4.22 -12.47 -15.96
CA PRO A 24 5.01 -11.54 -16.76
C PRO A 24 4.14 -10.95 -17.89
N PRO A 25 4.32 -9.67 -18.25
CA PRO A 25 3.67 -9.09 -19.42
C PRO A 25 4.13 -9.86 -20.67
N ARG A 26 3.15 -10.32 -21.47
CA ARG A 26 3.43 -10.88 -22.80
C ARG A 26 4.14 -9.82 -23.63
N GLY A 27 5.26 -10.22 -24.21
CA GLY A 27 6.11 -9.36 -25.03
C GLY A 27 5.33 -8.76 -26.21
N SER A 28 5.62 -7.49 -26.45
CA SER A 28 5.30 -6.73 -27.65
C SER A 28 5.90 -7.42 -28.88
N GLY A 29 5.07 -8.10 -29.65
CA GLY A 29 5.33 -8.34 -31.06
C GLY A 29 5.01 -7.05 -31.81
N ALA A 30 6.02 -6.52 -32.49
CA ALA A 30 5.88 -5.44 -33.45
C ALA A 30 4.90 -5.83 -34.54
N ASP A 31 3.99 -4.92 -34.89
CA ASP A 31 3.59 -4.66 -36.28
C ASP A 31 2.86 -3.31 -36.33
N ALA A 32 3.55 -2.34 -36.93
CA ALA A 32 2.93 -1.24 -37.67
C ALA A 32 3.48 -1.39 -39.10
N PRO A 33 2.71 -1.08 -40.16
CA PRO A 33 2.51 0.32 -40.48
C PRO A 33 1.17 0.68 -41.15
N ALA A 34 0.89 2.00 -41.17
CA ALA A 34 0.67 2.82 -42.37
C ALA A 34 -0.48 3.84 -42.21
N ALA A 35 -0.19 5.03 -42.72
CA ALA A 35 -0.86 6.31 -42.47
C ALA A 35 -1.83 6.74 -43.61
N LEU A 36 -2.30 8.00 -43.50
CA LEU A 36 -3.06 8.86 -44.44
C LEU A 36 -4.59 8.74 -44.28
N GLY A 37 -5.39 9.80 -44.11
CA GLY A 37 -5.24 11.25 -44.26
C GLY A 37 -6.61 11.93 -43.98
N PRO A 38 -6.76 13.26 -44.16
CA PRO A 38 -7.49 14.14 -43.25
C PRO A 38 -8.92 14.52 -43.69
N ARG A 39 -9.76 14.99 -42.76
CA ARG A 39 -10.90 15.90 -43.04
C ARG A 39 -11.14 16.91 -41.91
N ASP A 40 -11.16 18.18 -42.31
CA ASP A 40 -11.48 19.38 -41.55
C ASP A 40 -13.00 19.58 -41.33
N GLY A 41 -13.32 20.48 -40.38
CA GLY A 41 -14.61 21.19 -40.24
C GLY A 41 -15.57 20.53 -39.24
N GLY A 42 -16.20 21.20 -38.27
CA GLY A 42 -16.30 22.62 -37.91
C GLY A 42 -17.28 22.75 -36.74
N ALA A 43 -17.17 23.88 -36.03
CA ALA A 43 -18.13 24.59 -35.17
C ALA A 43 -19.18 23.84 -34.29
N ALA A 44 -19.09 24.14 -32.98
CA ALA A 44 -20.15 24.47 -32.02
C ALA A 44 -21.56 23.88 -32.18
N ASP A 45 -22.04 23.20 -31.13
CA ASP A 45 -23.33 23.57 -30.51
C ASP A 45 -23.49 23.00 -29.09
N ASP A 46 -24.40 23.65 -28.40
CA ASP A 46 -24.78 23.75 -27.00
C ASP A 46 -25.05 22.47 -26.19
N GLY A 47 -24.72 22.59 -24.89
CA GLY A 47 -25.76 22.56 -23.86
C GLY A 47 -26.75 21.40 -23.85
N ALA A 48 -26.29 20.18 -23.57
CA ALA A 48 -27.17 19.12 -23.10
C ALA A 48 -26.52 18.31 -21.96
N THR A 49 -26.69 18.78 -20.73
CA THR A 49 -26.47 17.97 -19.54
C THR A 49 -27.39 16.75 -19.61
N ASN A 50 -26.83 15.56 -19.83
CA ASN A 50 -27.56 14.30 -19.81
C ASN A 50 -28.37 14.14 -18.50
N PRO A 51 -29.71 14.02 -18.55
CA PRO A 51 -30.53 13.82 -17.36
C PRO A 51 -30.34 12.45 -16.68
N HIS A 52 -29.61 11.53 -17.31
CA HIS A 52 -29.42 10.16 -16.82
C HIS A 52 -28.31 9.99 -15.76
N GLU A 53 -27.49 11.00 -15.48
CA GLU A 53 -26.45 10.92 -14.44
C GLU A 53 -26.97 11.25 -13.02
N ARG A 54 -28.18 11.82 -12.89
CA ARG A 54 -28.72 12.29 -11.60
C ARG A 54 -29.46 11.23 -10.79
N THR A 55 -29.58 10.00 -11.30
CA THR A 55 -30.39 8.94 -10.65
C THR A 55 -29.66 7.61 -10.49
N ALA A 56 -28.33 7.61 -10.48
CA ALA A 56 -27.56 6.45 -10.00
C ALA A 56 -27.69 6.38 -8.47
N GLY A 57 -28.69 5.63 -8.00
CA GLY A 57 -29.02 5.44 -6.61
C GLY A 57 -27.78 5.25 -5.73
N ARG A 58 -27.77 5.94 -4.59
CA ARG A 58 -26.68 5.90 -3.60
C ARG A 58 -26.50 4.46 -3.14
N ALA A 59 -25.59 3.73 -3.78
CA ALA A 59 -25.28 2.36 -3.43
C ALA A 59 -24.97 2.30 -1.93
N ARG A 60 -25.62 1.38 -1.20
CA ARG A 60 -25.45 1.26 0.25
C ARG A 60 -23.95 1.07 0.55
N PRO A 61 -23.35 1.88 1.44
CA PRO A 61 -21.93 1.74 1.77
C PRO A 61 -21.62 0.31 2.21
N VAL A 62 -20.50 -0.24 1.72
CA VAL A 62 -19.99 -1.51 2.22
C VAL A 62 -19.44 -1.25 3.64
N PRO A 63 -19.92 -1.98 4.67
CA PRO A 63 -19.44 -1.77 6.02
C PRO A 63 -17.94 -2.07 6.11
N PRO A 64 -17.16 -1.27 6.86
CA PRO A 64 -15.73 -1.53 7.01
C PRO A 64 -15.46 -2.89 7.67
N GLN A 65 -14.44 -3.59 7.19
CA GLN A 65 -14.11 -4.96 7.61
C GLN A 65 -13.02 -4.96 8.66
N LEU A 66 -13.25 -5.62 9.80
CA LEU A 66 -12.25 -5.72 10.87
C LEU A 66 -11.11 -6.66 10.46
N VAL A 67 -9.88 -6.20 10.64
CA VAL A 67 -8.67 -7.00 10.45
C VAL A 67 -8.22 -7.57 11.79
N THR A 68 -7.96 -8.88 11.84
CA THR A 68 -7.46 -9.55 13.04
C THR A 68 -6.19 -10.35 12.77
N LEU A 69 -5.34 -10.44 13.80
CA LEU A 69 -4.11 -11.24 13.87
C LEU A 69 -4.18 -12.10 15.12
N GLY A 70 -4.19 -13.42 14.99
CA GLY A 70 -4.36 -14.32 16.15
C GLY A 70 -5.57 -13.93 17.01
N TRP A 71 -6.69 -13.58 16.38
CA TRP A 71 -7.94 -13.07 16.98
C TRP A 71 -7.89 -11.68 17.62
N ALA A 72 -6.70 -11.08 17.76
CA ALA A 72 -6.57 -9.69 18.22
C ALA A 72 -6.86 -8.72 17.06
N PRO A 73 -7.59 -7.61 17.28
CA PRO A 73 -7.71 -6.54 16.29
C PRO A 73 -6.32 -6.03 15.90
N ALA A 74 -6.05 -5.95 14.60
CA ALA A 74 -4.82 -5.35 14.09
C ALA A 74 -4.96 -3.82 14.17
N ARG A 75 -4.69 -3.24 15.35
CA ARG A 75 -4.85 -1.82 15.66
C ARG A 75 -3.54 -1.21 16.15
N GLN A 76 -3.35 0.09 15.92
CA GLN A 76 -2.26 0.83 16.55
C GLN A 76 -2.38 0.83 18.08
N SER A 77 -1.24 0.81 18.77
CA SER A 77 -1.17 0.75 20.23
C SER A 77 -1.43 2.12 20.90
N ASP A 78 -1.10 3.22 20.21
CA ASP A 78 -1.25 4.60 20.69
C ASP A 78 -1.47 5.57 19.52
N GLN A 79 -1.75 6.86 19.80
CA GLN A 79 -2.05 7.89 18.79
C GLN A 79 -0.89 8.26 17.85
N THR A 80 0.29 7.68 18.03
CA THR A 80 1.52 8.00 17.29
C THR A 80 2.15 6.76 16.64
N THR A 81 1.49 5.61 16.72
CA THR A 81 1.93 4.33 16.15
C THR A 81 1.20 3.96 14.86
N CYS A 82 0.37 4.85 14.30
CA CYS A 82 -0.31 4.63 13.01
C CYS A 82 0.68 4.28 11.89
N GLY A 83 1.72 5.09 11.71
CA GLY A 83 2.76 4.84 10.70
C GLY A 83 3.53 3.53 10.92
N SER A 84 3.93 3.24 12.16
CA SER A 84 4.62 1.97 12.46
C SER A 84 3.70 0.75 12.29
N THR A 85 2.40 0.90 12.55
CA THR A 85 1.41 -0.15 12.32
C THR A 85 1.21 -0.38 10.83
N VAL A 86 1.09 0.68 10.03
CA VAL A 86 1.01 0.58 8.57
C VAL A 86 2.24 -0.10 7.98
N LEU A 87 3.45 0.26 8.42
CA LEU A 87 4.68 -0.39 7.95
C LEU A 87 4.78 -1.86 8.39
N LEU A 88 4.34 -2.18 9.60
CA LEU A 88 4.26 -3.57 10.07
C LEU A 88 3.29 -4.39 9.22
N MET A 89 2.09 -3.87 8.96
CA MET A 89 1.08 -4.56 8.15
C MET A 89 1.53 -4.68 6.70
N LEU A 90 2.17 -3.65 6.13
CA LEU A 90 2.80 -3.69 4.81
C LEU A 90 3.84 -4.82 4.72
N ALA A 91 4.77 -4.87 5.68
CA ALA A 91 5.79 -5.91 5.72
C ALA A 91 5.17 -7.29 5.89
N ALA A 92 4.20 -7.43 6.78
CA ALA A 92 3.53 -8.70 7.05
C ALA A 92 2.70 -9.18 5.85
N THR A 93 2.18 -8.30 5.00
CA THR A 93 1.53 -8.72 3.73
C THR A 93 2.52 -9.24 2.70
N GLY A 94 3.80 -8.85 2.77
CA GLY A 94 4.85 -9.32 1.87
C GLY A 94 5.73 -10.44 2.44
N ASP A 95 5.54 -10.82 3.72
CA ASP A 95 6.45 -11.69 4.45
C ASP A 95 5.68 -12.73 5.29
N PRO A 96 5.56 -13.97 4.80
CA PRO A 96 4.86 -15.04 5.52
C PRO A 96 5.46 -15.34 6.89
N ALA A 97 6.78 -15.23 7.08
CA ALA A 97 7.40 -15.51 8.38
C ALA A 97 6.99 -14.45 9.41
N LEU A 98 6.93 -13.18 9.02
CA LEU A 98 6.43 -12.11 9.88
C LEU A 98 4.94 -12.30 10.20
N ALA A 99 4.13 -12.63 9.21
CA ALA A 99 2.71 -12.86 9.40
C ALA A 99 2.42 -14.02 10.37
N THR A 100 3.06 -15.18 10.16
CA THR A 100 2.93 -16.34 11.05
C THR A 100 3.39 -15.99 12.47
N TRP A 101 4.49 -15.27 12.64
CA TRP A 101 4.94 -14.85 13.97
C TRP A 101 3.96 -13.88 14.64
N LEU A 102 3.37 -12.95 13.91
CA LEU A 102 2.34 -12.06 14.47
C LEU A 102 1.13 -12.87 14.95
N GLU A 103 0.65 -13.82 14.15
CA GLU A 103 -0.54 -14.63 14.45
C GLU A 103 -0.30 -15.65 15.57
N THR A 104 0.81 -16.39 15.53
CA THR A 104 1.06 -17.57 16.38
C THR A 104 2.17 -17.35 17.42
N GLY A 105 3.10 -16.45 17.14
CA GLY A 105 4.33 -16.28 17.91
C GLY A 105 5.47 -17.19 17.46
N GLU A 106 5.22 -18.07 16.51
CA GLU A 106 6.21 -19.02 16.00
C GLU A 106 6.90 -18.48 14.75
N LEU A 107 8.20 -18.81 14.63
CA LEU A 107 8.95 -18.64 13.40
C LEU A 107 9.01 -19.98 12.66
N PRO A 108 9.06 -19.98 11.31
CA PRO A 108 9.28 -21.20 10.55
C PRO A 108 10.53 -21.96 11.05
N PRO A 109 10.44 -23.28 11.26
CA PRO A 109 11.59 -24.09 11.67
C PRO A 109 12.76 -23.93 10.72
N GLY A 110 13.97 -23.75 11.25
CA GLY A 110 15.19 -23.62 10.46
C GLY A 110 15.34 -22.28 9.71
N LEU A 111 14.48 -21.28 9.96
CA LEU A 111 14.64 -19.95 9.38
C LEU A 111 16.01 -19.37 9.76
N PRO A 112 16.91 -19.11 8.79
CA PRO A 112 18.26 -18.66 9.12
C PRO A 112 18.22 -17.24 9.73
N PRO A 113 19.14 -16.88 10.64
CA PRO A 113 19.07 -15.63 11.40
C PRO A 113 18.93 -14.36 10.55
N HIS A 114 19.53 -14.31 9.36
CA HIS A 114 19.47 -13.17 8.45
C HIS A 114 18.14 -13.05 7.68
N ARG A 115 17.30 -14.09 7.71
CA ARG A 115 15.93 -14.10 7.15
C ARG A 115 14.87 -13.83 8.19
N VAL A 116 15.22 -13.73 9.47
CA VAL A 116 14.29 -13.31 10.52
C VAL A 116 13.85 -11.88 10.24
N PRO A 117 12.54 -11.62 10.11
CA PRO A 117 12.01 -10.27 9.89
C PRO A 117 12.55 -9.27 10.94
N PRO A 118 13.05 -8.09 10.52
CA PRO A 118 13.64 -7.11 11.43
C PRO A 118 12.62 -6.51 12.41
N GLU A 119 11.32 -6.63 12.14
CA GLU A 119 10.24 -6.21 13.03
C GLU A 119 10.14 -7.10 14.29
N ILE A 120 10.68 -8.33 14.22
CA ILE A 120 10.63 -9.30 15.31
C ILE A 120 11.75 -9.00 16.30
N THR A 121 11.36 -8.64 17.52
CA THR A 121 12.31 -8.42 18.61
C THR A 121 12.40 -9.67 19.48
N ARG A 122 13.60 -10.26 19.58
CA ARG A 122 13.87 -11.43 20.45
C ARG A 122 13.67 -11.14 21.95
N ARG A 123 13.53 -9.86 22.32
CA ARG A 123 13.40 -9.41 23.72
C ARG A 123 11.96 -9.49 24.25
N VAL A 124 10.98 -9.82 23.43
CA VAL A 124 9.58 -9.82 23.85
C VAL A 124 8.98 -11.21 23.74
N ALA A 125 8.90 -11.90 24.87
CA ALA A 125 8.01 -13.05 25.07
C ALA A 125 6.59 -12.52 25.30
N ALA A 126 5.98 -11.91 24.28
CA ALA A 126 4.58 -11.50 24.39
C ALA A 126 3.71 -12.75 24.29
N ALA A 127 2.90 -12.97 25.32
CA ALA A 127 2.07 -14.15 25.46
C ALA A 127 1.00 -14.26 24.35
N ASP A 128 0.57 -13.13 23.78
CA ASP A 128 -0.50 -13.07 22.79
C ASP A 128 -0.16 -12.21 21.55
N ALA A 129 -1.02 -12.29 20.54
CA ALA A 129 -0.86 -11.58 19.27
C ALA A 129 -0.88 -10.05 19.43
N ALA A 130 -1.70 -9.54 20.36
CA ALA A 130 -1.77 -8.11 20.65
C ALA A 130 -0.45 -7.57 21.20
N GLY A 131 0.16 -8.27 22.16
CA GLY A 131 1.44 -7.92 22.76
C GLY A 131 2.59 -7.99 21.75
N ARG A 132 2.61 -9.02 20.89
CA ARG A 132 3.60 -9.14 19.80
C ARG A 132 3.50 -8.00 18.81
N MET A 133 2.28 -7.68 18.39
CA MET A 133 2.01 -6.57 17.50
C MET A 133 2.43 -5.23 18.14
N ALA A 134 2.09 -4.98 19.40
CA ALA A 134 2.48 -3.76 20.10
C ALA A 134 4.00 -3.62 20.22
N ALA A 135 4.71 -4.73 20.49
CA ALA A 135 6.17 -4.74 20.51
C ALA A 135 6.80 -4.44 19.14
N ALA A 136 6.28 -5.07 18.09
CA ALA A 136 6.74 -4.83 16.72
C ALA A 136 6.48 -3.38 16.29
N GLN A 137 5.29 -2.82 16.60
CA GLN A 137 4.98 -1.40 16.35
C GLN A 137 5.98 -0.47 17.04
N ARG A 138 6.28 -0.70 18.33
CA ARG A 138 7.29 0.09 19.05
C ARG A 138 8.68 -0.01 18.42
N HIS A 139 9.08 -1.21 17.99
CA HIS A 139 10.36 -1.43 17.33
C HIS A 139 10.45 -0.68 15.99
N VAL A 140 9.42 -0.81 15.14
CA VAL A 140 9.33 -0.10 13.87
C VAL A 140 9.33 1.41 14.08
N LYS A 141 8.54 1.93 15.04
CA LYS A 141 8.53 3.35 15.41
C LYS A 141 9.91 3.84 15.86
N TRP A 142 10.63 3.04 16.63
CA TRP A 142 11.98 3.38 17.06
C TRP A 142 12.95 3.48 15.87
N ARG A 143 12.87 2.53 14.92
CA ARG A 143 13.72 2.52 13.71
C ARG A 143 13.43 3.71 12.80
N THR A 144 12.15 3.97 12.52
CA THR A 144 11.75 5.09 11.67
C THR A 144 12.08 6.44 12.32
N GLY A 145 12.08 6.51 13.65
CA GLY A 145 12.48 7.71 14.39
C GLY A 145 13.99 7.93 14.48
N ALA A 146 14.84 6.91 14.34
CA ALA A 146 16.28 7.00 14.67
C ALA A 146 17.08 7.97 13.78
N ARG A 147 16.65 8.17 12.52
CA ARG A 147 17.29 9.06 11.53
C ARG A 147 16.25 9.91 10.80
N GLY A 148 15.42 10.57 11.59
CA GLY A 148 14.32 11.41 11.12
C GLY A 148 14.78 12.76 10.61
N LEU A 149 15.75 13.38 11.27
CA LEU A 149 16.28 14.70 10.92
C LEU A 149 17.78 14.55 10.62
N GLY A 150 18.09 13.76 9.59
CA GLY A 150 19.47 13.35 9.31
C GLY A 150 20.01 12.40 10.39
N ARG A 151 21.01 12.85 11.15
CA ARG A 151 21.59 12.08 12.27
C ARG A 151 20.77 12.20 13.57
N LEU A 152 19.83 13.15 13.64
CA LEU A 152 18.99 13.38 14.80
C LEU A 152 17.70 12.54 14.75
N ARG A 153 17.18 12.25 15.94
CA ARG A 153 15.93 11.50 16.09
C ARG A 153 14.72 12.36 15.73
N TRP A 154 13.74 11.76 15.09
CA TRP A 154 12.41 12.35 14.96
C TRP A 154 11.72 12.41 16.33
N PRO A 155 11.02 13.49 16.66
CA PRO A 155 10.21 13.55 17.87
C PRO A 155 9.15 12.44 17.90
N ALA A 156 9.16 11.61 18.94
CA ALA A 156 8.25 10.46 19.03
C ALA A 156 6.76 10.85 19.05
N ALA A 157 6.45 12.08 19.47
CA ALA A 157 5.11 12.66 19.49
C ALA A 157 4.55 12.95 18.09
N LEU A 158 5.42 13.08 17.08
CA LEU A 158 5.04 13.35 15.69
C LEU A 158 4.93 12.06 14.85
N GLY A 159 4.91 10.89 15.50
CA GLY A 159 4.74 9.61 14.83
C GLY A 159 5.91 9.23 13.92
N THR A 160 5.62 8.84 12.68
CA THR A 160 6.59 8.32 11.72
C THR A 160 6.70 9.25 10.50
N PRO A 161 7.85 9.87 10.23
CA PRO A 161 7.96 10.82 9.12
C PRO A 161 7.99 10.10 7.75
N PRO A 162 7.40 10.67 6.69
CA PRO A 162 7.23 10.00 5.40
C PRO A 162 8.51 9.48 4.75
N TRP A 163 9.61 10.22 4.85
CA TRP A 163 10.88 9.84 4.22
C TRP A 163 11.58 8.67 4.95
N THR A 164 11.45 8.57 6.27
CA THR A 164 11.97 7.39 6.98
C THR A 164 11.04 6.20 6.84
N ALA A 165 9.72 6.41 6.76
CA ALA A 165 8.79 5.36 6.38
C ALA A 165 9.13 4.78 5.01
N ALA A 166 9.37 5.61 4.01
CA ALA A 166 9.75 5.15 2.67
C ALA A 166 11.02 4.29 2.69
N ARG A 167 11.99 4.65 3.53
CA ARG A 167 13.25 3.89 3.71
C ARG A 167 13.06 2.56 4.44
N GLU A 168 12.22 2.52 5.49
CA GLU A 168 12.00 1.31 6.28
C GLU A 168 10.86 0.43 5.70
N ALA A 169 10.09 0.94 4.74
CA ALA A 169 9.02 0.20 4.08
C ALA A 169 9.58 -1.02 3.34
N ARG A 170 9.02 -2.18 3.67
CA ARG A 170 9.51 -3.47 3.20
C ARG A 170 8.39 -4.22 2.51
N PHE A 171 8.58 -4.48 1.21
CA PHE A 171 7.72 -5.36 0.44
C PHE A 171 8.55 -6.01 -0.67
N PRO A 172 8.38 -7.32 -0.97
CA PRO A 172 9.21 -8.00 -1.97
C PRO A 172 9.19 -7.32 -3.34
N GLY A 173 10.38 -7.18 -3.95
CA GLY A 173 10.53 -6.71 -5.33
C GLY A 173 10.37 -5.21 -5.55
N VAL A 174 10.08 -4.42 -4.50
CA VAL A 174 9.90 -2.97 -4.62
C VAL A 174 10.68 -2.21 -3.55
N ARG A 175 11.04 -0.97 -3.87
CA ARG A 175 11.42 0.05 -2.90
C ARG A 175 10.34 1.13 -2.89
N TYR A 176 10.17 1.84 -1.78
CA TYR A 176 9.17 2.91 -1.70
C TYR A 176 9.81 4.28 -1.84
N ARG A 177 9.15 5.16 -2.60
CA ARG A 177 9.47 6.57 -2.69
C ARG A 177 8.31 7.42 -2.21
N GLY A 178 8.61 8.36 -1.33
CA GLY A 178 7.64 9.35 -0.87
C GLY A 178 7.39 10.45 -1.89
N VAL A 179 6.12 10.77 -2.15
CA VAL A 179 5.68 11.88 -2.99
C VAL A 179 4.65 12.73 -2.22
N PRO A 180 4.90 14.03 -2.00
CA PRO A 180 3.89 14.94 -1.48
C PRO A 180 2.68 15.01 -2.42
N VAL A 181 1.49 15.19 -1.87
CA VAL A 181 0.25 15.29 -2.64
C VAL A 181 -0.52 16.52 -2.20
N ASP A 182 -0.98 17.29 -3.18
CA ASP A 182 -2.06 18.24 -3.04
C ASP A 182 -3.30 17.62 -3.69
N ASP A 183 -4.27 17.20 -2.88
CA ASP A 183 -5.46 16.46 -3.33
C ASP A 183 -6.46 17.32 -4.12
N ALA A 184 -6.27 18.64 -4.16
CA ALA A 184 -6.99 19.56 -5.04
C ALA A 184 -6.35 19.67 -6.44
N SER A 185 -5.10 19.21 -6.59
CA SER A 185 -4.39 19.30 -7.87
C SER A 185 -4.82 18.19 -8.85
N PRO A 186 -4.78 18.43 -10.18
CA PRO A 186 -5.00 17.38 -11.18
C PRO A 186 -4.04 16.19 -11.04
N SER A 187 -2.83 16.44 -10.51
CA SER A 187 -1.81 15.41 -10.31
C SER A 187 -2.19 14.38 -9.23
N ALA A 188 -3.05 14.74 -8.27
CA ALA A 188 -3.48 13.82 -7.22
C ALA A 188 -4.27 12.63 -7.76
N ALA A 189 -5.13 12.85 -8.75
CA ALA A 189 -5.88 11.76 -9.39
C ALA A 189 -4.93 10.74 -10.03
N VAL A 190 -3.85 11.21 -10.66
CA VAL A 190 -2.81 10.36 -11.25
C VAL A 190 -2.07 9.57 -10.16
N LEU A 191 -1.67 10.22 -9.06
CA LEU A 191 -0.93 9.56 -7.98
C LEU A 191 -1.79 8.53 -7.23
N LEU A 192 -3.07 8.83 -6.97
CA LEU A 192 -4.03 7.88 -6.41
C LEU A 192 -4.36 6.75 -7.39
N GLY A 193 -4.41 7.04 -8.69
CA GLY A 193 -4.50 6.04 -9.76
C GLY A 193 -3.34 5.05 -9.72
N ARG A 194 -2.11 5.54 -9.61
CA ARG A 194 -0.91 4.69 -9.45
C ARG A 194 -0.94 3.86 -8.18
N ALA A 195 -1.41 4.43 -7.06
CA ALA A 195 -1.61 3.68 -5.83
C ALA A 195 -2.62 2.53 -6.02
N ARG A 196 -3.71 2.80 -6.73
CA ARG A 196 -4.71 1.77 -7.08
C ARG A 196 -4.13 0.69 -7.99
N GLU A 197 -3.38 1.06 -9.02
CA GLU A 197 -2.74 0.10 -9.92
C GLU A 197 -1.75 -0.81 -9.16
N ALA A 198 -0.95 -0.23 -8.27
CA ALA A 198 -0.07 -0.99 -7.39
C ALA A 198 -0.84 -1.98 -6.50
N THR A 199 -1.92 -1.55 -5.85
CA THR A 199 -2.74 -2.46 -5.01
C THR A 199 -3.43 -3.55 -5.83
N LEU A 200 -3.86 -3.27 -7.06
CA LEU A 200 -4.39 -4.27 -7.99
C LEU A 200 -3.33 -5.30 -8.41
N ALA A 201 -2.07 -4.85 -8.52
CA ALA A 201 -0.91 -5.71 -8.72
C ALA A 201 -0.45 -6.44 -7.44
N GLY A 202 -1.15 -6.26 -6.31
CA GLY A 202 -0.82 -6.91 -5.04
C GLY A 202 0.22 -6.16 -4.20
N VAL A 203 0.56 -4.92 -4.53
CA VAL A 203 1.54 -4.13 -3.76
C VAL A 203 0.79 -3.09 -2.91
N PRO A 204 0.77 -3.20 -1.57
CA PRO A 204 0.14 -2.22 -0.71
C PRO A 204 0.88 -0.86 -0.75
N VAL A 205 0.14 0.23 -0.52
CA VAL A 205 0.65 1.61 -0.67
C VAL A 205 0.29 2.44 0.57
N PRO A 206 1.27 2.86 1.39
CA PRO A 206 1.01 3.75 2.51
C PRO A 206 0.57 5.15 2.04
N LEU A 207 -0.50 5.66 2.62
CA LEU A 207 -1.02 7.01 2.40
C LEU A 207 -0.99 7.77 3.72
N TYR A 208 -0.38 8.94 3.70
CA TYR A 208 -0.35 9.85 4.83
C TYR A 208 -1.50 10.84 4.71
N THR A 209 -2.17 11.08 5.83
CA THR A 209 -3.34 11.95 5.88
C THR A 209 -3.14 13.08 6.87
N GLY A 210 -3.80 14.20 6.58
CA GLY A 210 -3.65 15.45 7.31
C GLY A 210 -4.86 16.37 7.16
N GLY A 211 -4.79 17.51 7.84
CA GLY A 211 -5.82 18.55 7.78
C GLY A 211 -5.34 19.76 7.00
N ASP A 212 -6.22 20.74 6.84
CA ASP A 212 -5.90 22.00 6.19
C ASP A 212 -4.82 22.78 6.96
N LEU A 213 -3.79 23.27 6.26
CA LEU A 213 -2.77 24.17 6.81
C LEU A 213 -3.38 25.45 7.42
N GLY A 214 -4.47 25.94 6.82
CA GLY A 214 -5.20 27.12 7.30
C GLY A 214 -5.85 26.93 8.68
N ARG A 215 -5.95 25.69 9.19
CA ARG A 215 -6.44 25.38 10.54
C ARG A 215 -5.33 25.24 11.58
N GLY A 216 -4.10 25.66 11.23
CA GLY A 216 -2.97 25.82 12.14
C GLY A 216 -1.77 24.93 11.80
N LEU A 217 -0.56 25.35 12.17
CA LEU A 217 0.69 24.65 11.85
C LEU A 217 0.74 23.19 12.35
N ALA A 218 -0.07 22.84 13.34
CA ALA A 218 -0.19 21.48 13.86
C ALA A 218 -0.83 20.49 12.85
N THR A 219 -1.48 20.96 11.79
CA THR A 219 -2.00 20.13 10.68
C THR A 219 -1.01 20.02 9.52
N ALA A 220 0.08 20.80 9.55
CA ALA A 220 1.08 20.86 8.47
C ALA A 220 1.97 19.64 8.35
N VAL A 221 2.10 18.88 9.43
CA VAL A 221 2.81 17.61 9.43
C VAL A 221 1.78 16.51 9.18
N PRO A 222 2.05 15.53 8.32
CA PRO A 222 1.18 14.36 8.20
C PRO A 222 0.88 13.75 9.57
N ARG A 223 -0.40 13.60 9.90
CA ARG A 223 -0.84 13.29 11.27
C ARG A 223 -1.24 11.84 11.44
N HIS A 224 -1.70 11.21 10.36
CA HIS A 224 -2.11 9.83 10.36
C HIS A 224 -1.62 9.11 9.11
N VAL A 225 -1.58 7.78 9.18
CA VAL A 225 -1.15 6.93 8.08
C VAL A 225 -2.16 5.80 7.95
N VAL A 226 -2.64 5.61 6.73
CA VAL A 226 -3.49 4.48 6.33
C VAL A 226 -2.77 3.66 5.27
N LEU A 227 -3.17 2.41 5.08
CA LEU A 227 -2.59 1.53 4.08
C LEU A 227 -3.61 1.23 2.99
N ALA A 228 -3.36 1.67 1.76
CA ALA A 228 -4.09 1.14 0.63
C ALA A 228 -3.66 -0.31 0.41
N VAL A 229 -4.61 -1.24 0.56
CA VAL A 229 -4.38 -2.69 0.45
C VAL A 229 -5.01 -3.24 -0.83
N PRO A 230 -4.48 -4.37 -1.34
CA PRO A 230 -5.14 -5.09 -2.43
C PRO A 230 -6.60 -5.41 -2.08
N PRO A 231 -7.52 -5.31 -3.06
CA PRO A 231 -8.87 -5.80 -2.87
C PRO A 231 -8.85 -7.32 -2.61
N PRO A 232 -9.84 -7.85 -1.85
CA PRO A 232 -10.00 -9.30 -1.69
C PRO A 232 -9.99 -10.01 -3.05
N ALA A 233 -9.34 -11.19 -3.12
CA ALA A 233 -9.10 -11.90 -4.37
C ALA A 233 -10.39 -12.37 -5.06
N ASP A 234 -11.42 -12.64 -4.27
CA ASP A 234 -12.75 -13.12 -4.65
C ASP A 234 -13.77 -11.97 -4.82
N ALA A 235 -13.36 -10.72 -4.68
CA ALA A 235 -14.24 -9.58 -4.83
C ALA A 235 -14.76 -9.48 -6.28
N PRO A 236 -16.09 -9.52 -6.52
CA PRO A 236 -16.69 -9.56 -7.85
C PRO A 236 -16.40 -8.29 -8.68
N HIS A 237 -16.14 -7.16 -8.02
CA HIS A 237 -15.78 -5.90 -8.64
C HIS A 237 -14.37 -5.51 -8.21
N ARG A 238 -13.35 -6.32 -8.54
CA ARG A 238 -11.98 -6.07 -8.09
C ARG A 238 -11.52 -4.65 -8.49
N GLY A 239 -11.23 -3.83 -7.47
CA GLY A 239 -10.84 -2.43 -7.64
C GLY A 239 -11.94 -1.46 -8.09
N HIS A 240 -13.20 -1.90 -8.16
CA HIS A 240 -14.34 -1.06 -8.49
C HIS A 240 -15.48 -1.22 -7.46
N ASP A 241 -16.36 -0.25 -7.34
CA ASP A 241 -17.62 -0.42 -6.63
C ASP A 241 -18.65 -1.15 -7.52
N ARG A 242 -19.85 -1.39 -6.98
CA ARG A 242 -20.96 -2.03 -7.73
C ARG A 242 -21.38 -1.26 -8.97
N ALA A 243 -21.10 0.04 -9.04
CA ALA A 243 -21.41 0.89 -10.18
C ALA A 243 -20.25 1.00 -11.17
N GLY A 244 -19.19 0.19 -11.01
CA GLY A 244 -18.02 0.22 -11.90
C GLY A 244 -17.09 1.41 -11.67
N ARG A 245 -17.23 2.16 -10.57
CA ARG A 245 -16.36 3.31 -10.28
C ARG A 245 -15.10 2.86 -9.55
N PRO A 246 -13.92 3.45 -9.81
CA PRO A 246 -12.67 3.01 -9.21
C PRO A 246 -12.65 3.24 -7.70
N VAL A 247 -12.19 2.22 -6.95
CA VAL A 247 -12.04 2.28 -5.49
C VAL A 247 -10.64 1.89 -5.02
N LEU A 248 -10.29 2.36 -3.82
CA LEU A 248 -9.23 1.83 -2.96
C LEU A 248 -9.84 1.12 -1.75
N HIS A 249 -9.12 0.13 -1.24
CA HIS A 249 -9.39 -0.47 0.07
C HIS A 249 -8.37 0.09 1.05
N LEU A 250 -8.81 0.90 2.01
CA LEU A 250 -7.94 1.59 2.96
C LEU A 250 -8.03 0.93 4.33
N TYR A 251 -6.95 0.31 4.78
CA TYR A 251 -6.79 -0.13 6.15
C TYR A 251 -6.43 1.06 7.04
N ASP A 252 -7.28 1.35 8.02
CA ASP A 252 -7.06 2.34 9.05
C ASP A 252 -6.58 1.67 10.35
N PRO A 253 -5.34 1.94 10.80
CA PRO A 253 -4.83 1.36 12.04
C PRO A 253 -5.49 1.94 13.30
N SER A 254 -6.23 3.06 13.21
CA SER A 254 -6.91 3.68 14.36
C SER A 254 -8.09 2.87 14.87
N ASP A 255 -8.75 2.09 14.01
CA ASP A 255 -9.86 1.22 14.40
C ASP A 255 -9.67 -0.23 13.92
N GLY A 256 -8.59 -0.50 13.19
CA GLY A 256 -8.21 -1.81 12.68
C GLY A 256 -9.08 -2.30 11.54
N ARG A 257 -9.69 -1.40 10.76
CA ARG A 257 -10.64 -1.77 9.71
C ARG A 257 -10.19 -1.40 8.30
N VAL A 258 -10.67 -2.15 7.33
CA VAL A 258 -10.55 -1.84 5.90
C VAL A 258 -11.82 -1.19 5.40
N HIS A 259 -11.68 -0.01 4.80
CA HIS A 259 -12.76 0.77 4.20
C HIS A 259 -12.67 0.72 2.68
N GLN A 260 -13.77 0.46 1.98
CA GLN A 260 -13.84 0.66 0.54
C GLN A 260 -14.18 2.13 0.24
N VAL A 261 -13.32 2.81 -0.52
CA VAL A 261 -13.44 4.26 -0.77
C VAL A 261 -13.28 4.53 -2.26
N ARG A 262 -14.17 5.33 -2.86
CA ARG A 262 -14.01 5.73 -4.27
C ARG A 262 -12.83 6.68 -4.40
N LEU A 263 -12.07 6.59 -5.50
CA LEU A 263 -10.95 7.51 -5.73
C LEU A 263 -11.41 8.97 -5.74
N ALA A 264 -12.57 9.23 -6.35
CA ALA A 264 -13.16 10.57 -6.38
C ALA A 264 -13.51 11.11 -4.98
N ASP A 265 -13.79 10.23 -4.01
CA ASP A 265 -14.06 10.65 -2.63
C ASP A 265 -12.79 11.06 -1.89
N LEU A 266 -11.60 10.85 -2.45
CA LEU A 266 -10.30 11.21 -1.87
C LEU A 266 -9.71 12.50 -2.45
N LEU A 267 -10.40 13.13 -3.41
CA LEU A 267 -9.93 14.33 -4.11
C LEU A 267 -10.69 15.57 -3.63
N ALA A 268 -10.01 16.72 -3.60
CA ALA A 268 -10.55 18.04 -3.30
C ALA A 268 -11.49 18.06 -2.08
N ARG A 269 -11.12 17.35 -1.02
CA ARG A 269 -11.99 17.17 0.15
C ARG A 269 -12.04 18.43 1.00
N THR A 270 -13.19 18.73 1.58
CA THR A 270 -13.37 19.86 2.51
C THR A 270 -13.71 19.43 3.95
N GLY A 271 -13.91 18.13 4.16
CA GLY A 271 -14.30 17.56 5.45
C GLY A 271 -13.61 16.24 5.78
N PRO A 272 -13.64 15.83 7.05
CA PRO A 272 -12.99 14.62 7.54
C PRO A 272 -13.56 13.35 6.87
N HIS A 273 -12.72 12.32 6.72
CA HIS A 273 -13.12 11.02 6.20
C HIS A 273 -12.80 9.90 7.18
N PRO A 274 -13.75 9.00 7.50
CA PRO A 274 -13.50 7.87 8.40
C PRO A 274 -12.31 7.00 7.97
N ALA A 275 -12.22 6.67 6.67
CA ALA A 275 -11.12 5.85 6.13
C ALA A 275 -9.75 6.53 6.11
N LEU A 276 -9.66 7.79 6.53
CA LEU A 276 -8.42 8.57 6.62
C LEU A 276 -8.06 8.84 8.09
N GLY A 277 -8.62 8.08 9.06
CA GLY A 277 -8.46 8.35 10.49
C GLY A 277 -9.20 9.60 10.97
N GLY A 278 -10.26 9.99 10.27
CA GLY A 278 -10.97 11.24 10.52
C GLY A 278 -10.27 12.49 10.00
N TRP A 279 -9.22 12.36 9.19
CA TRP A 279 -8.54 13.48 8.54
C TRP A 279 -9.17 13.84 7.20
N THR A 280 -8.86 15.04 6.71
CA THR A 280 -9.49 15.58 5.49
C THR A 280 -8.77 15.10 4.22
N HIS A 281 -7.45 15.25 4.17
CA HIS A 281 -6.68 15.14 2.92
C HIS A 281 -5.71 13.98 2.93
N VAL A 282 -5.42 13.44 1.75
CA VAL A 282 -4.20 12.66 1.49
C VAL A 282 -3.09 13.65 1.12
N VAL A 283 -2.05 13.74 1.95
CA VAL A 283 -1.00 14.77 1.83
C VAL A 283 0.33 14.20 1.36
N TRP A 284 0.49 12.88 1.40
CA TRP A 284 1.71 12.20 0.96
C TRP A 284 1.43 10.74 0.62
N ILE A 285 2.07 10.21 -0.41
CA ILE A 285 1.93 8.82 -0.85
C ILE A 285 3.31 8.16 -0.92
N LEU A 286 3.41 6.93 -0.43
CA LEU A 286 4.61 6.11 -0.59
C LEU A 286 4.39 5.18 -1.77
N LEU A 287 4.84 5.57 -2.96
CA LEU A 287 4.66 4.80 -4.17
C LEU A 287 5.76 3.71 -4.29
N PRO A 288 5.39 2.48 -4.68
CA PRO A 288 6.36 1.42 -4.95
C PRO A 288 7.05 1.66 -6.30
N GLU A 289 8.37 1.47 -6.31
CA GLU A 289 9.21 1.43 -7.50
C GLU A 289 9.81 0.02 -7.61
N PRO A 290 9.70 -0.66 -8.77
CA PRO A 290 10.34 -1.94 -8.97
C PRO A 290 11.84 -1.85 -8.71
N LEU A 291 12.36 -2.82 -7.95
CA LEU A 291 13.81 -3.03 -7.90
C LEU A 291 14.21 -3.47 -9.31
N GLY A 292 14.98 -2.62 -10.00
CA GLY A 292 15.43 -2.90 -11.36
C GLY A 292 16.01 -4.32 -11.44
N ARG A 293 15.62 -5.08 -12.48
CA ARG A 293 16.15 -6.41 -12.71
C ARG A 293 17.68 -6.27 -12.77
N VAL A 294 18.41 -6.88 -11.84
CA VAL A 294 19.86 -7.05 -12.02
C VAL A 294 19.98 -7.81 -13.34
N ARG A 295 20.53 -7.17 -14.37
CA ARG A 295 20.89 -7.86 -15.60
C ARG A 295 21.86 -8.95 -15.17
N SER A 296 21.43 -10.20 -15.24
CA SER A 296 22.35 -11.34 -15.20
C SER A 296 23.33 -11.10 -16.35
N LEU A 297 24.57 -10.72 -16.01
CA LEU A 297 25.68 -10.83 -16.94
C LEU A 297 25.81 -12.32 -17.22
N ALA A 298 25.29 -12.74 -18.38
CA ALA A 298 25.56 -14.08 -18.88
C ALA A 298 27.08 -14.26 -18.93
N PRO A 299 27.62 -15.41 -18.49
CA PRO A 299 29.04 -15.68 -18.62
C PRO A 299 29.39 -15.63 -20.11
N THR A 300 30.30 -14.73 -20.48
CA THR A 300 30.99 -14.80 -21.76
C THR A 300 31.73 -16.14 -21.80
N GLY A 301 31.18 -17.08 -22.56
CA GLY A 301 31.85 -18.33 -22.92
C GLY A 301 33.17 -18.03 -23.65
N PRO A 302 34.15 -18.94 -23.55
CA PRO A 302 35.55 -18.60 -23.82
C PRO A 302 35.81 -18.38 -25.31
N ALA A 303 36.63 -17.35 -25.59
CA ALA A 303 37.26 -17.17 -26.89
C ALA A 303 38.07 -18.42 -27.25
N GLY A 304 37.86 -18.91 -28.46
CA GLY A 304 38.49 -20.12 -28.98
C GLY A 304 40.01 -20.06 -28.95
N GLN A 305 40.62 -21.17 -28.53
CA GLN A 305 42.01 -21.46 -28.84
C GLN A 305 42.09 -21.96 -30.28
N SER A 306 42.58 -21.10 -31.18
CA SER A 306 43.17 -21.50 -32.45
C SER A 306 44.69 -21.37 -32.31
N GLY A 307 45.40 -22.49 -32.25
CA GLY A 307 46.86 -22.56 -32.18
C GLY A 307 47.38 -23.82 -32.85
N HIS A 308 48.12 -23.60 -33.95
CA HIS A 308 48.69 -24.51 -34.95
C HIS A 308 49.32 -25.86 -34.51
N PRO A 309 49.43 -26.82 -35.45
CA PRO A 309 50.30 -27.98 -35.33
C PRO A 309 51.75 -27.65 -35.74
N ILE A 310 52.72 -28.35 -35.15
CA ILE A 310 54.10 -28.45 -35.64
C ILE A 310 54.56 -29.92 -35.43
N PRO A 311 55.60 -30.36 -36.12
CA PRO A 311 55.62 -31.09 -37.39
C PRO A 311 55.56 -32.63 -37.23
#